data_AF-A0AA50HZM1-F1
#
_entry.id   AF-A0AA50HZM1-F1
#
_cell.length_a   1.000
_cell.length_b   1.000
_cell.length_c   1.000
_cell.angle_alpha   90.00
_cell.angle_beta   90.00
_cell.angle_gamma   90.00
#
_symmetry.space_group_name_H-M   'P 1'
#
loop_
_entity.id
_entity.type
_entity.pdbx_description
1 polymer ?
#
loop_
_entity_poly.entity_id
_entity_poly.type
_entity_poly.pdbx_seq_one_letter_code
_entity_poly.pdbx_strand_id
1 'polypeptide(L)'
;MRRRVSRIVQHLGVEFWVYGLNLPLVDDRRQQFTLIDYPASWVGRYIEAGYMQVDPIVAHCHTRSTPFLWAEAQARVVSAIDPMHGRVRRMFGEASEVGLGAGVSIPLHGCEIRLVMGLSD
;
A
#
# COMPACT_ATOMS: atom_id res chain seq x y z
N MET A 1 13.97 11.37 -5.73
CA MET A 1 12.58 10.97 -5.99
C MET A 1 11.65 11.36 -4.84
N ARG A 2 11.81 10.77 -3.63
CA ARG A 2 10.95 11.00 -2.44
C ARG A 2 10.59 12.47 -2.16
N ARG A 3 11.57 13.36 -2.02
CA ARG A 3 11.34 14.81 -1.76
C ARG A 3 10.43 15.51 -2.79
N ARG A 4 10.47 15.10 -4.07
CA ARG A 4 9.63 15.70 -5.12
C ARG A 4 8.18 15.24 -4.97
N VAL A 5 7.97 13.94 -4.70
CA VAL A 5 6.64 13.37 -4.46
C VAL A 5 6.03 13.99 -3.21
N SER A 6 6.74 14.01 -2.08
CA SER A 6 6.25 14.61 -0.82
C SER A 6 5.81 16.06 -1.03
N ARG A 7 6.58 16.87 -1.77
CA ARG A 7 6.19 18.25 -2.08
C ARG A 7 4.86 18.31 -2.85
N ILE A 8 4.68 17.50 -3.89
CA ILE A 8 3.48 17.54 -4.73
C ILE A 8 2.24 17.11 -3.91
N VAL A 9 2.34 15.99 -3.20
CA VAL A 9 1.20 15.43 -2.46
C VAL A 9 0.78 16.32 -1.28
N GLN A 10 1.74 17.03 -0.65
CA GLN A 10 1.44 18.04 0.38
C GLN A 10 0.55 19.17 -0.14
N HIS A 11 0.73 19.63 -1.39
CA HIS A 11 -0.14 20.65 -1.99
C HIS A 11 -1.57 20.13 -2.24
N LEU A 12 -1.76 18.81 -2.25
CA LEU A 12 -3.05 18.15 -2.36
C LEU A 12 -3.67 17.83 -0.99
N GLY A 13 -3.03 18.24 0.11
CA GLY A 13 -3.47 17.93 1.47
C GLY A 13 -3.21 16.48 1.90
N VAL A 14 -2.34 15.76 1.19
CA VAL A 14 -1.96 14.39 1.52
C VAL A 14 -0.68 14.41 2.36
N GLU A 15 -0.80 13.97 3.61
CA GLU A 15 0.29 13.97 4.59
C GLU A 15 1.28 12.83 4.38
N PHE A 16 0.76 11.63 4.09
CA PHE A 16 1.54 10.41 3.94
C PHE A 16 1.29 9.75 2.58
N TRP A 17 2.32 9.13 2.02
CA TRP A 17 2.20 8.42 0.76
C TRP A 17 3.07 7.17 0.72
N VAL A 18 2.64 6.21 -0.09
CA VAL A 18 3.40 5.02 -0.45
C VAL A 18 3.24 4.76 -1.93
N TYR A 19 4.34 4.37 -2.56
CA TYR A 19 4.40 3.86 -3.91
C TYR A 19 5.03 2.47 -3.86
N GLY A 20 4.20 1.45 -4.03
CA GLY A 20 4.61 0.05 -4.08
C GLY A 20 4.63 -0.44 -5.53
N LEU A 21 5.70 -1.12 -5.90
CA LEU A 21 5.88 -1.71 -7.21
C LEU A 21 6.13 -3.20 -7.05
N ASN A 22 5.27 -4.00 -7.69
CA ASN A 22 5.45 -5.44 -7.82
C ASN A 22 5.97 -5.73 -9.22
N LEU A 23 7.26 -6.06 -9.33
CA LEU A 23 7.87 -6.39 -10.62
C LEU A 23 7.86 -7.90 -10.86
N PRO A 24 7.34 -8.37 -12.00
CA PRO A 24 7.68 -9.69 -12.50
C PRO A 24 9.13 -9.61 -12.98
N LEU A 25 10.07 -10.11 -12.18
CA LEU A 25 11.44 -10.28 -12.63
C LEU A 25 11.55 -11.57 -13.46
N VAL A 26 12.69 -11.76 -14.12
CA VAL A 26 12.98 -12.89 -15.04
C VAL A 26 13.08 -14.25 -14.29
N ASP A 27 12.62 -14.32 -13.03
CA ASP A 27 12.57 -15.49 -12.14
C ASP A 27 11.24 -15.47 -11.33
N ASP A 28 10.85 -16.58 -10.72
CA ASP A 28 9.65 -16.71 -9.86
C ASP A 28 9.70 -15.82 -8.59
N ARG A 29 10.81 -15.12 -8.36
CA ARG A 29 10.98 -14.17 -7.27
C ARG A 29 10.39 -12.81 -7.63
N ARG A 30 9.16 -12.57 -7.17
CA ARG A 30 8.59 -11.21 -7.13
C ARG A 30 9.41 -10.35 -6.18
N GLN A 31 10.04 -9.30 -6.69
CA GLN A 31 10.61 -8.25 -5.84
C GLN A 31 9.58 -7.14 -5.67
N GLN A 32 9.34 -6.78 -4.41
CA GLN A 32 8.54 -5.63 -4.03
C GLN A 32 9.47 -4.45 -3.76
N PHE A 33 9.34 -3.40 -4.56
CA PHE A 33 10.02 -2.14 -4.32
C PHE A 33 9.03 -1.15 -3.72
N THR A 34 9.40 -0.52 -2.62
CA THR A 34 8.53 0.43 -1.91
C THR A 34 9.26 1.75 -1.70
N LEU A 35 8.66 2.84 -2.17
CA LEU A 35 9.00 4.20 -1.77
C LEU A 35 7.89 4.68 -0.84
N ILE A 36 8.22 4.99 0.41
CA ILE A 36 7.24 5.27 1.45
C ILE A 36 7.68 6.45 2.32
N ASP A 37 6.70 7.23 2.76
CA ASP A 37 6.89 8.34 3.70
C ASP A 37 6.11 8.13 5.01
N TYR A 38 5.67 6.90 5.27
CA TYR A 38 4.96 6.53 6.50
C TYR A 38 5.91 6.56 7.70
N PRO A 39 5.38 6.79 8.92
CA PRO A 39 6.15 6.68 10.14
C PRO A 39 6.85 5.32 10.24
N ALA A 40 8.15 5.31 10.57
CA ALA A 40 8.92 4.06 10.67
C ALA A 40 8.35 3.08 11.70
N SER A 41 7.78 3.61 12.80
CA SER A 41 7.07 2.82 13.81
C SER A 41 5.90 2.03 13.21
N TRP A 42 5.12 2.68 12.34
CA TRP A 42 4.02 2.03 11.65
C TRP A 42 4.50 0.97 10.67
N VAL A 43 5.55 1.26 9.89
CA VAL A 43 6.13 0.27 8.96
C VAL A 43 6.61 -0.98 9.71
N GLY A 44 7.32 -0.79 10.83
CA GLY A 44 7.78 -1.89 11.69
C GLY A 44 6.60 -2.71 12.24
N ARG A 45 5.58 -2.03 12.77
CA ARG A 45 4.37 -2.67 13.29
C ARG A 45 3.63 -3.46 12.20
N TYR A 46 3.50 -2.90 11.00
CA TYR A 46 2.83 -3.52 9.87
C TYR A 46 3.50 -4.83 9.44
N ILE A 47 4.82 -4.85 9.42
CA ILE A 47 5.63 -6.04 9.10
C ILE A 47 5.51 -7.08 10.22
N GLU A 48 5.74 -6.68 11.48
CA GLU A 48 5.71 -7.58 12.64
C GLU A 48 4.34 -8.26 12.81
N ALA A 49 3.25 -7.52 12.63
CA ALA A 49 1.89 -8.04 12.73
C ALA A 49 1.45 -8.87 11.51
N GLY A 50 2.29 -8.94 10.47
CA GLY A 50 2.00 -9.63 9.21
C GLY A 50 0.77 -9.06 8.50
N TYR A 51 0.58 -7.74 8.52
CA TYR A 51 -0.64 -7.11 7.99
C TYR A 51 -0.78 -7.21 6.48
N MET A 52 0.33 -7.35 5.75
CA MET A 52 0.31 -7.60 4.31
C MET A 52 -0.60 -8.76 3.90
N GLN A 53 -0.70 -9.81 4.72
CA GLN A 53 -1.50 -11.01 4.41
C GLN A 53 -3.01 -10.78 4.51
N VAL A 54 -3.43 -9.72 5.21
CA VAL A 54 -4.83 -9.42 5.48
C VAL A 54 -5.26 -8.08 4.92
N ASP A 55 -4.33 -7.29 4.38
CA ASP A 55 -4.58 -5.95 3.91
C ASP A 55 -5.51 -5.97 2.68
N PRO A 56 -6.76 -5.50 2.80
CA PRO A 56 -7.71 -5.49 1.69
C PRO A 56 -7.30 -4.51 0.59
N ILE A 57 -6.45 -3.51 0.91
CA ILE A 57 -5.92 -2.55 -0.06
C ILE A 57 -4.92 -3.26 -0.98
N VAL A 58 -3.99 -4.04 -0.41
CA VAL A 58 -3.04 -4.85 -1.18
C VAL A 58 -3.79 -5.86 -2.05
N ALA A 59 -4.76 -6.57 -1.49
CA ALA A 59 -5.58 -7.53 -2.25
C ALA A 59 -6.35 -6.87 -3.41
N HIS A 60 -6.91 -5.68 -3.20
CA HIS A 60 -7.57 -4.90 -4.26
C HIS A 60 -6.57 -4.51 -5.35
N CYS A 61 -5.45 -3.90 -4.96
CA CYS A 61 -4.43 -3.41 -5.88
C CYS A 61 -3.78 -4.51 -6.73
N HIS A 62 -3.83 -5.78 -6.28
CA HIS A 62 -3.36 -6.92 -7.07
C HIS A 62 -4.34 -7.40 -8.14
N THR A 63 -5.63 -7.11 -8.00
CA THR A 63 -6.70 -7.76 -8.80
C THR A 63 -7.54 -6.78 -9.61
N ARG A 64 -7.46 -5.48 -9.31
CA ARG A 64 -8.30 -4.43 -9.92
C ARG A 64 -7.46 -3.20 -10.26
N SER A 65 -7.82 -2.52 -11.34
CA SER A 65 -7.18 -1.27 -11.78
C SER A 65 -7.92 0.00 -11.34
N THR A 66 -9.02 -0.15 -10.59
CA THR A 66 -9.84 0.97 -10.12
C THR A 66 -9.27 1.56 -8.82
N PRO A 67 -9.34 2.89 -8.61
CA PRO A 67 -9.03 3.47 -7.31
C PRO A 67 -9.87 2.85 -6.19
N PHE A 68 -9.29 2.70 -5.01
CA PHE A 68 -9.96 2.12 -3.85
C PHE A 68 -9.86 3.04 -2.64
N LEU A 69 -11.01 3.46 -2.13
CA LEU A 69 -11.12 4.28 -0.92
C LEU A 69 -11.00 3.38 0.31
N TRP A 70 -10.14 3.76 1.27
CA TRP A 70 -9.96 2.98 2.48
C TRP A 70 -11.23 2.92 3.34
N ALA A 71 -12.10 3.93 3.26
CA ALA A 71 -13.40 3.93 3.91
C ALA A 71 -14.32 2.80 3.40
N GLU A 72 -14.29 2.49 2.11
CA GLU A 72 -15.03 1.35 1.55
C GLU A 72 -14.48 0.02 2.06
N ALA A 73 -13.15 -0.09 2.19
CA ALA A 73 -12.51 -1.27 2.76
C ALA A 73 -12.93 -1.49 4.21
N GLN A 74 -12.94 -0.42 5.01
CA GLN A 74 -13.35 -0.46 6.42
C GLN A 74 -14.84 -0.80 6.57
N ALA A 75 -15.72 -0.25 5.73
CA ALA A 75 -17.15 -0.55 5.75
C ALA A 75 -17.44 -2.04 5.51
N ARG A 76 -16.72 -2.68 4.57
CA ARG A 76 -16.86 -4.12 4.29
C ARG A 76 -16.49 -5.00 5.49
N VAL A 77 -15.59 -4.52 6.35
CA VAL A 77 -15.08 -5.24 7.53
C VAL A 77 -16.02 -5.12 8.73
N VAL A 78 -16.81 -4.05 8.80
CA VAL A 78 -17.79 -3.84 9.89
C VAL A 78 -18.99 -4.79 9.74
N SER A 79 -19.37 -5.15 8.52
CA SER A 79 -20.57 -5.95 8.24
C SER A 79 -20.42 -7.47 8.40
N ALA A 80 -19.25 -7.99 8.74
CA ALA A 80 -18.98 -9.44 8.75
C ALA A 80 -18.42 -9.96 10.08
N ILE A 81 -18.97 -11.07 10.59
CA ILE A 81 -18.53 -11.79 11.81
C ILE A 81 -17.51 -12.88 11.42
N ASP A 82 -16.36 -12.48 10.88
CA ASP A 82 -15.27 -13.41 10.57
C ASP A 82 -13.98 -12.93 11.28
N PRO A 83 -13.25 -13.81 11.99
CA PRO A 83 -11.99 -13.49 12.67
C PRO A 83 -10.97 -12.70 11.81
N MET A 84 -10.96 -12.93 10.49
CA MET A 84 -10.13 -12.18 9.55
C MET A 84 -10.45 -10.68 9.58
N HIS A 85 -11.73 -10.32 9.69
CA HIS A 85 -12.19 -8.92 9.81
C HIS A 85 -11.70 -8.27 11.11
N GLY A 86 -11.51 -9.05 12.18
CA GLY A 86 -10.90 -8.56 13.42
C GLY A 86 -9.46 -8.07 13.21
N ARG A 87 -8.65 -8.79 12.42
CA ARG A 87 -7.29 -8.36 12.07
C ARG A 87 -7.27 -7.12 11.19
N VAL A 88 -8.16 -7.04 10.20
CA VAL A 88 -8.28 -5.87 9.32
C VAL A 88 -8.73 -4.63 10.11
N ARG A 89 -9.70 -4.79 11.02
CA ARG A 89 -10.16 -3.71 11.91
C ARG A 89 -9.03 -3.20 12.80
N ARG A 90 -8.25 -4.12 13.39
CA ARG A 90 -7.07 -3.76 14.18
C ARG A 90 -6.04 -3.01 13.33
N MET A 91 -5.74 -3.51 12.13
CA MET A 91 -4.80 -2.85 11.21
C MET A 91 -5.20 -1.40 10.93
N PHE A 92 -6.45 -1.13 10.53
CA PHE A 92 -6.91 0.25 10.28
C PHE A 92 -6.98 1.09 11.57
N GLY A 93 -7.32 0.49 12.71
CA GLY A 93 -7.30 1.17 14.00
C GLY A 93 -5.91 1.67 14.38
N GLU A 94 -4.92 0.79 14.36
CA GLU A 94 -3.52 1.13 14.66
C GLU A 94 -2.95 2.12 13.62
N ALA A 95 -3.32 1.99 12.35
CA ALA A 95 -2.95 2.96 11.32
C ALA A 95 -3.54 4.35 11.62
N SER A 96 -4.77 4.42 12.11
CA SER A 96 -5.44 5.68 12.43
C SER A 96 -4.76 6.44 13.57
N GLU A 97 -4.22 5.72 14.55
CA GLU A 97 -3.48 6.30 15.69
C GLU A 97 -2.23 7.09 15.25
N VAL A 98 -1.69 6.80 14.07
CA VAL A 98 -0.51 7.47 13.51
C VAL A 98 -0.85 8.37 12.30
N GLY A 99 -2.13 8.70 12.10
CA GLY A 99 -2.57 9.56 10.99
C GLY A 99 -2.79 8.85 9.64
N LEU A 100 -2.75 7.51 9.62
CA LEU A 100 -2.99 6.67 8.43
C LEU A 100 -4.37 5.98 8.45
N GLY A 101 -5.40 6.69 8.95
CA GLY A 101 -6.76 6.14 9.06
C GLY A 101 -7.63 6.29 7.81
N ALA A 102 -7.26 7.23 6.94
CA ALA A 102 -8.00 7.55 5.72
C ALA A 102 -7.04 7.71 4.54
N GLY A 103 -7.48 7.27 3.36
CA GLY A 103 -6.65 7.30 2.17
C GLY A 103 -7.34 6.73 0.94
N VAL A 104 -6.63 6.81 -0.17
CA VAL A 104 -6.99 6.21 -1.45
C VAL A 104 -5.77 5.47 -1.99
N SER A 105 -6.01 4.31 -2.61
CA SER A 105 -4.98 3.59 -3.35
C SER A 105 -5.36 3.51 -4.81
N ILE A 106 -4.40 3.81 -5.68
CA ILE A 106 -4.58 3.86 -7.13
C ILE A 106 -3.71 2.75 -7.73
N PRO A 107 -4.29 1.59 -8.09
CA PRO A 107 -3.55 0.51 -8.69
C PRO A 107 -3.09 0.90 -10.09
N LEU A 108 -1.83 0.63 -10.41
CA LEU A 108 -1.26 0.86 -11.74
C LEU A 108 -0.75 -0.47 -12.27
N HIS A 109 -1.52 -1.08 -13.18
CA HIS A 109 -1.10 -2.27 -13.91
C HIS A 109 -0.47 -1.83 -15.24
N GLY A 110 0.83 -2.05 -15.40
CA GLY A 110 1.49 -1.83 -16.68
C GLY A 110 1.24 -3.00 -17.64
N CYS A 111 0.84 -2.72 -18.87
CA CYS A 111 1.18 -3.63 -19.97
C CYS A 111 2.70 -3.50 -20.19
N GLU A 112 3.45 -4.56 -19.89
CA GLU A 112 4.90 -4.69 -20.11
C GLU A 112 5.76 -3.49 -19.68
N ILE A 113 6.05 -3.38 -18.38
CA ILE A 113 7.17 -2.55 -17.93
C ILE A 113 8.47 -3.27 -18.34
N ARG A 114 9.01 -2.95 -19.52
CA ARG A 114 10.37 -3.37 -19.90
C ARG A 114 11.39 -2.48 -19.19
N LEU A 115 11.93 -2.96 -18.07
CA LEU A 115 13.06 -2.32 -17.40
C LEU A 115 14.30 -2.48 -18.27
N VAL A 116 14.78 -1.38 -18.86
CA VAL A 116 16.13 -1.33 -19.44
C VAL A 116 17.09 -1.00 -18.31
N MET A 117 17.73 -2.02 -17.75
CA MET A 117 18.88 -1.81 -16.87
C MET A 117 20.11 -1.59 -17.74
N GLY A 118 20.58 -0.34 -17.82
CA GLY A 118 21.89 -0.05 -18.42
C GLY A 118 22.98 -0.55 -17.47
N LEU A 119 23.67 -1.62 -17.86
CA LEU A 119 24.97 -1.94 -17.27
C LEU A 119 25.96 -0.93 -17.85
N SER A 120 26.63 -0.18 -16.97
CA SER A 120 27.80 0.61 -17.34
C SER A 120 29.01 -0.32 -17.30
N ASP A 121 29.85 -0.26 -18.34
CA ASP A 121 31.11 -1.01 -18.45
C ASP A 121 32.12 -0.66 -17.33
#